data_AF-A0A1F6WXW6-F1
#
_entry.id   AF-A0A1F6WXW6-F1
#
_cell.length_a   1.000
_cell.length_b   1.000
_cell.length_c   1.000
_cell.angle_alpha   90.00
_cell.angle_beta   90.00
_cell.angle_gamma   90.00
#
_symmetry.space_group_name_H-M   'P 1'
#
loop_
_entity.id
_entity.type
_entity.pdbx_description
1 polymer ?
#
loop_
_entity_poly.entity_id
_entity_poly.type
_entity_poly.pdbx_seq_one_letter_code
_entity_poly.pdbx_strand_id
1 'polypeptide(L)'
;MLPRQLLPPENKRIFLYLALPLIVLALYFGIIYLFRYLGFPSPEEIIAFTQRYYETYGYSVVLVGAIAEGALLINWYLPGSIVVALGVIFAKQAGLNVFLMLGLVILGFFLTALLNYALGRFGWYHVFLKLGLQMPLEKMQSKVADKGLKILFTTYVHPNFGALAATAAGILRLPFFKFFLYSLISITIWNSLWTILFYYFGSFLVHYVNLLVIAGGIFVYFVLMKSFKESKVNIP
;
A
#
# COMPACT_ATOMS: atom_id res chain seq x y z
N MET A 1 -0.49 -48.65 -14.22
CA MET A 1 0.72 -48.45 -13.38
C MET A 1 1.40 -47.16 -13.85
N LEU A 2 1.20 -46.06 -13.13
CA LEU A 2 1.84 -44.77 -13.43
C LEU A 2 3.28 -44.76 -12.86
N PRO A 3 4.25 -44.16 -13.57
CA PRO A 3 5.64 -44.13 -13.10
C PRO A 3 5.78 -43.18 -11.91
N ARG A 4 6.37 -43.69 -10.82
CA ARG A 4 6.86 -42.90 -9.67
C ARG A 4 7.73 -41.75 -10.21
N GLN A 5 7.22 -40.53 -10.20
CA GLN A 5 8.08 -39.36 -10.30
C GLN A 5 9.04 -39.40 -9.11
N LEU A 6 10.31 -39.63 -9.39
CA LEU A 6 11.40 -39.69 -8.43
C LEU A 6 11.52 -38.32 -7.75
N LEU A 7 10.95 -38.22 -6.55
CA LEU A 7 11.22 -37.12 -5.64
C LEU A 7 12.75 -37.05 -5.42
N PRO A 8 13.36 -35.85 -5.45
CA PRO A 8 14.80 -35.73 -5.21
C PRO A 8 15.16 -36.32 -3.85
N PRO A 9 16.29 -37.06 -3.74
CA PRO A 9 16.69 -37.77 -2.52
C PRO A 9 16.74 -36.83 -1.32
N GLU A 10 16.40 -37.33 -0.14
CA GLU A 10 16.21 -36.57 1.10
C GLU A 10 17.38 -35.64 1.43
N ASN A 11 18.62 -36.08 1.14
CA ASN A 11 19.85 -35.31 1.31
C ASN A 11 19.89 -34.02 0.45
N LYS A 12 19.30 -34.03 -0.76
CA LYS A 12 19.22 -32.83 -1.62
C LYS A 12 18.26 -31.77 -1.05
N ARG A 13 17.25 -32.17 -0.28
CA ARG A 13 16.28 -31.25 0.33
C ARG A 13 16.87 -30.52 1.52
N ILE A 14 17.61 -31.24 2.38
CA ILE A 14 18.33 -30.65 3.51
C ILE A 14 19.39 -29.64 3.02
N PHE A 15 20.13 -30.01 1.96
CA PHE A 15 21.07 -29.09 1.32
C PHE A 15 20.37 -27.84 0.77
N LEU A 16 19.20 -27.98 0.13
CA LEU A 16 18.43 -26.84 -0.38
C LEU A 16 17.94 -25.91 0.75
N TYR A 17 17.50 -26.47 1.88
CA TYR A 17 17.02 -25.69 3.04
C TYR A 17 18.13 -24.94 3.76
N LEU A 18 19.37 -25.45 3.72
CA LEU A 18 20.54 -24.78 4.29
C LEU A 18 21.19 -23.80 3.29
N ALA A 19 21.20 -24.14 2.00
CA ALA A 19 21.79 -23.31 0.96
C ALA A 19 20.95 -22.06 0.67
N LEU A 20 19.63 -22.15 0.73
CA LEU A 20 18.75 -21.01 0.42
C LEU A 20 18.95 -19.79 1.32
N PRO A 21 18.98 -19.88 2.68
CA PRO A 21 19.27 -18.73 3.52
C PRO A 21 20.68 -18.17 3.29
N LEU A 22 21.67 -19.03 2.99
CA LEU A 22 23.02 -18.60 2.65
C LEU A 22 23.06 -17.85 1.30
N ILE A 23 22.30 -18.29 0.31
CA ILE A 23 22.15 -17.61 -0.99
C ILE A 23 21.45 -16.26 -0.79
N VAL A 24 20.38 -16.19 0.01
CA VAL A 24 19.69 -14.93 0.32
C VAL A 24 20.63 -13.95 1.03
N LEU A 25 21.41 -14.41 2.00
CA LEU A 25 22.41 -13.60 2.67
C LEU A 25 23.51 -13.14 1.71
N ALA A 26 24.04 -14.03 0.87
CA ALA A 26 25.05 -13.70 -0.12
C ALA A 26 24.54 -12.69 -1.17
N LEU A 27 23.29 -12.82 -1.62
CA LEU A 27 22.64 -11.84 -2.49
C LEU A 27 22.42 -10.50 -1.77
N TYR A 28 21.97 -10.51 -0.51
CA TYR A 28 21.81 -9.29 0.28
C TYR A 28 23.13 -8.54 0.46
N PHE A 29 24.19 -9.24 0.91
CA PHE A 29 25.51 -8.64 1.05
C PHE A 29 26.11 -8.25 -0.31
N GLY A 30 25.87 -9.02 -1.36
CA GLY A 30 26.27 -8.70 -2.74
C GLY A 30 25.60 -7.44 -3.26
N ILE A 31 24.30 -7.26 -3.00
CA ILE A 31 23.54 -6.04 -3.35
C ILE A 31 24.09 -4.85 -2.55
N ILE A 32 24.32 -4.98 -1.24
CA ILE A 32 24.92 -3.90 -0.43
C ILE A 32 26.31 -3.53 -0.96
N TYR A 33 27.14 -4.54 -1.26
CA TYR A 33 28.48 -4.31 -1.79
C TYR A 33 28.44 -3.61 -3.15
N LEU A 34 27.57 -4.08 -4.06
CA LEU A 34 27.35 -3.45 -5.36
C LEU A 34 26.85 -2.01 -5.22
N PHE A 35 25.91 -1.75 -4.30
CA PHE A 35 25.38 -0.42 -4.05
C PHE A 35 26.47 0.54 -3.55
N ARG A 36 27.33 0.09 -2.64
CA ARG A 36 28.48 0.86 -2.16
C ARG A 36 29.51 1.08 -3.26
N TYR A 37 29.78 0.05 -4.07
CA TYR A 37 30.72 0.14 -5.19
C TYR A 37 30.25 1.14 -6.27
N LEU A 38 28.94 1.17 -6.55
CA LEU A 38 28.32 2.11 -7.48
C LEU A 38 28.13 3.52 -6.90
N GLY A 39 28.49 3.74 -5.62
CA GLY A 39 28.39 5.05 -4.97
C GLY A 39 26.97 5.50 -4.64
N PHE A 40 26.03 4.58 -4.45
CA PHE A 40 24.67 4.93 -4.00
C PHE A 40 24.69 5.45 -2.55
N PRO A 41 23.80 6.40 -2.20
CA PRO A 41 23.76 6.99 -0.86
C PRO A 41 23.39 5.96 0.21
N SER A 42 23.93 6.15 1.42
CA SER A 42 23.64 5.28 2.56
C SER A 42 22.18 5.46 3.05
N PRO A 43 21.61 4.48 3.77
CA PRO A 43 20.27 4.64 4.36
C PRO A 43 20.13 5.90 5.23
N GLU A 44 21.18 6.26 5.98
CA GLU A 44 21.23 7.46 6.81
C GLU A 44 21.24 8.73 5.96
N GLU A 45 21.99 8.75 4.86
CA GLU A 45 22.00 9.86 3.89
C GLU A 45 20.63 10.02 3.22
N ILE A 46 19.96 8.93 2.87
CA ILE A 46 18.60 8.93 2.31
C ILE A 46 17.60 9.50 3.32
N ILE A 47 17.67 9.09 4.59
CA ILE A 47 16.80 9.62 5.65
C ILE A 47 17.07 11.11 5.84
N ALA A 48 18.33 11.54 5.93
CA ALA A 48 18.69 12.94 6.11
C ALA A 48 18.31 13.82 4.91
N PHE A 49 18.41 13.30 3.69
CA PHE A 49 17.91 13.96 2.49
C PHE A 49 16.39 14.09 2.53
N THR A 50 15.69 13.00 2.85
CA THR A 50 14.22 12.98 2.94
C THR A 50 13.73 13.97 4.00
N GLN A 51 14.33 13.98 5.18
CA GLN A 51 13.97 14.93 6.23
C GLN A 51 14.10 16.38 5.77
N ARG A 52 15.25 16.76 5.18
CA ARG A 52 15.46 18.11 4.62
C ARG A 52 14.46 18.47 3.52
N TYR A 53 14.06 17.49 2.71
CA TYR A 53 13.04 17.67 1.70
C TYR A 53 11.67 17.98 2.33
N TYR A 54 11.29 17.29 3.41
CA TYR A 54 10.05 17.57 4.14
C TYR A 54 10.10 18.88 4.93
N GLU A 55 11.26 19.29 5.46
CA GLU A 55 11.45 20.62 6.08
C GLU A 55 11.06 21.75 5.12
N THR A 56 11.38 21.60 3.84
CA THR A 56 11.11 22.63 2.82
C THR A 56 9.73 22.48 2.19
N TYR A 57 9.34 21.25 1.82
CA TYR A 57 8.18 21.00 0.94
C TYR A 57 7.07 20.17 1.60
N GLY A 58 7.21 19.80 2.87
CA GLY A 58 6.43 18.74 3.50
C GLY A 58 4.92 18.86 3.35
N TYR A 59 4.35 20.05 3.54
CA TYR A 59 2.90 20.26 3.36
C TYR A 59 2.42 20.03 1.93
N SER A 60 3.13 20.58 0.94
CA SER A 60 2.77 20.44 -0.48
C SER A 60 2.94 19.00 -0.97
N VAL A 61 4.02 18.35 -0.56
CA VAL A 61 4.35 16.96 -0.93
C VAL A 61 3.33 16.00 -0.35
N VAL A 62 2.90 16.20 0.90
CA VAL A 62 1.87 15.37 1.51
C VAL A 62 0.52 15.57 0.84
N LEU A 63 0.14 16.80 0.49
CA LEU A 63 -1.10 17.07 -0.24
C LEU A 63 -1.11 16.39 -1.61
N VAL A 64 -0.03 16.56 -2.40
CA VAL A 64 0.12 15.92 -3.71
C VAL A 64 0.14 14.40 -3.58
N GLY A 65 0.84 13.87 -2.57
CA GLY A 65 0.87 12.44 -2.26
C GLY A 65 -0.52 11.88 -1.95
N ALA A 66 -1.31 12.58 -1.12
CA ALA A 66 -2.69 12.18 -0.81
C ALA A 66 -3.60 12.22 -2.04
N ILE A 67 -3.42 13.22 -2.92
CA ILE A 67 -4.18 13.31 -4.18
C ILE A 67 -3.79 12.16 -5.13
N ALA A 68 -2.49 11.89 -5.30
CA ALA A 68 -2.01 10.81 -6.15
C ALA A 68 -2.49 9.43 -5.65
N GLU A 69 -2.45 9.22 -4.34
CA GLU A 69 -2.87 7.96 -3.70
C GLU A 69 -4.40 7.77 -3.72
N GLY A 70 -5.16 8.85 -3.57
CA GLY A 70 -6.62 8.79 -3.56
C GLY A 70 -7.23 8.66 -4.95
N ALA A 71 -6.52 9.10 -6.01
CA ALA A 71 -7.00 9.04 -7.37
C ALA A 71 -7.03 7.59 -7.90
N LEU A 72 -8.17 7.21 -8.49
CA LEU A 72 -8.33 5.90 -9.13
C LEU A 72 -7.21 5.66 -10.15
N LEU A 73 -6.62 4.46 -10.14
CA LEU A 73 -5.45 4.01 -10.91
C LEU A 73 -4.10 4.66 -10.61
N ILE A 74 -4.04 5.95 -10.29
CA ILE A 74 -2.75 6.64 -10.09
C ILE A 74 -1.97 6.00 -8.93
N ASN A 75 -2.69 5.56 -7.90
CA ASN A 75 -2.13 4.83 -6.75
C ASN A 75 -1.46 3.48 -7.05
N TRP A 76 -1.68 2.89 -8.22
CA TRP A 76 -0.95 1.68 -8.61
C TRP A 76 0.46 1.99 -9.10
N TYR A 77 0.71 3.23 -9.53
CA TYR A 77 1.98 3.66 -10.09
C TYR A 77 2.75 4.59 -9.15
N LEU A 78 2.05 5.36 -8.30
CA LEU A 78 2.65 6.29 -7.36
C LEU A 78 2.30 5.88 -5.93
N PRO A 79 3.28 5.51 -5.08
CA PRO A 79 3.05 5.12 -3.70
C PRO A 79 2.85 6.36 -2.81
N GLY A 80 1.79 7.12 -3.07
CA GLY A 80 1.50 8.35 -2.34
C GLY A 80 1.19 8.11 -0.86
N SER A 81 0.71 6.91 -0.50
CA SER A 81 0.54 6.49 0.91
C SER A 81 1.87 6.45 1.67
N ILE A 82 2.96 6.05 1.01
CA ILE A 82 4.31 6.10 1.60
C ILE A 82 4.74 7.57 1.79
N VAL A 83 4.49 8.42 0.78
CA VAL A 83 4.80 9.86 0.86
C VAL A 83 4.05 10.54 2.00
N VAL A 84 2.77 10.23 2.17
CA VAL A 84 1.96 10.74 3.29
C VAL A 84 2.49 10.21 4.63
N ALA A 85 2.76 8.90 4.72
CA ALA A 85 3.28 8.28 5.93
C ALA A 85 4.61 8.91 6.34
N LEU A 86 5.59 9.00 5.45
CA LEU A 86 6.90 9.61 5.73
C LEU A 86 6.76 11.07 6.18
N GLY A 87 5.83 11.83 5.60
CA GLY A 87 5.55 13.19 6.05
C GLY A 87 5.11 13.25 7.51
N VAL A 88 4.21 12.35 7.92
CA VAL A 88 3.75 12.28 9.31
C VAL A 88 4.87 11.80 10.24
N ILE A 89 5.66 10.81 9.81
CA ILE A 89 6.77 10.25 10.59
C ILE A 89 7.83 11.32 10.86
N PHE A 90 8.20 12.09 9.82
CA PHE A 90 9.22 13.14 9.92
C PHE A 90 8.67 14.48 10.40
N ALA A 91 7.37 14.61 10.67
CA ALA A 91 6.75 15.88 11.02
C ALA A 91 7.42 16.56 12.22
N LYS A 92 7.80 15.79 13.25
CA LYS A 92 8.50 16.33 14.43
C LYS A 92 9.89 16.85 14.08
N GLN A 93 10.69 16.05 13.38
CA GLN A 93 12.07 16.38 13.04
C GLN A 93 12.13 17.55 12.05
N ALA A 94 11.17 17.59 11.12
CA ALA A 94 11.06 18.63 10.10
C ALA A 94 10.38 19.92 10.58
N GLY A 95 10.00 20.02 11.86
CA GLY A 95 9.32 21.21 12.41
C GLY A 95 7.91 21.47 11.86
N LEU A 96 7.25 20.45 11.31
CA LEU A 96 5.93 20.55 10.70
C LEU A 96 4.82 20.37 11.73
N ASN A 97 3.74 21.14 11.58
CA ASN A 97 2.53 21.00 12.38
C ASN A 97 1.73 19.77 11.89
N VAL A 98 1.69 18.73 12.71
CA VAL A 98 1.01 17.47 12.39
C VAL A 98 -0.51 17.63 12.19
N PHE A 99 -1.16 18.59 12.86
CA PHE A 99 -2.59 18.84 12.68
C PHE A 99 -2.88 19.50 11.33
N LEU A 100 -2.04 20.45 10.90
CA LEU A 100 -2.13 21.02 9.57
C LEU A 100 -1.87 19.95 8.50
N MET A 101 -0.88 19.08 8.73
CA MET A 101 -0.59 17.97 7.85
C MET A 101 -1.78 17.01 7.74
N LEU A 102 -2.39 16.60 8.86
CA LEU A 102 -3.60 15.80 8.88
C LEU A 102 -4.74 16.47 8.10
N GLY A 103 -4.93 17.78 8.27
CA GLY A 103 -5.92 18.55 7.52
C GLY A 103 -5.69 18.48 6.00
N LEU A 104 -4.44 18.61 5.54
CA LEU A 104 -4.08 18.51 4.12
C LEU A 104 -4.26 17.10 3.57
N VAL A 105 -3.93 16.07 4.36
CA VAL A 105 -4.15 14.66 3.99
C VAL A 105 -5.65 14.39 3.82
N ILE A 106 -6.47 14.81 4.80
CA ILE A 106 -7.93 14.66 4.73
C ILE A 106 -8.47 15.41 3.50
N LEU A 107 -8.00 16.64 3.26
CA LEU A 107 -8.41 17.42 2.10
C LEU A 107 -8.07 16.71 0.78
N GLY A 108 -6.85 16.21 0.61
CA GLY A 108 -6.42 15.50 -0.60
C GLY A 108 -7.22 14.22 -0.86
N PHE A 109 -7.41 13.39 0.16
CA PHE A 109 -8.24 12.18 0.06
C PHE A 109 -9.73 12.49 -0.16
N PHE A 110 -10.22 13.60 0.41
CA PHE A 110 -11.61 14.00 0.22
C PHE A 110 -11.87 14.53 -1.19
N LEU A 111 -11.00 15.40 -1.72
CA LEU A 111 -11.11 15.90 -3.10
C LEU A 111 -11.07 14.75 -4.11
N THR A 112 -10.18 13.78 -3.90
CA THR A 112 -10.10 12.60 -4.77
C THR A 112 -11.31 11.67 -4.61
N ALA A 113 -11.88 11.53 -3.41
CA ALA A 113 -13.13 10.82 -3.23
C ALA A 113 -14.29 11.44 -4.04
N LEU A 114 -14.40 12.78 -4.04
CA LEU A 114 -15.38 13.51 -4.86
C LEU A 114 -15.10 13.29 -6.36
N LEU A 115 -13.84 13.35 -6.79
CA LEU A 115 -13.43 13.06 -8.16
C LEU A 115 -13.83 11.63 -8.57
N ASN A 116 -13.52 10.63 -7.74
CA ASN A 116 -13.85 9.23 -8.00
C ASN A 116 -15.37 9.00 -8.09
N TYR A 117 -16.14 9.64 -7.21
CA TYR A 117 -17.60 9.62 -7.31
C TYR A 117 -18.08 10.24 -8.62
N ALA A 118 -17.52 11.38 -9.03
CA ALA A 118 -17.85 12.01 -10.31
C ALA A 118 -17.46 11.12 -11.51
N LEU A 119 -16.29 10.47 -11.48
CA LEU A 119 -15.85 9.51 -12.48
C LEU A 119 -16.87 8.39 -12.69
N GLY A 120 -17.40 7.85 -11.58
CA GLY A 120 -18.48 6.86 -11.61
C GLY A 120 -19.79 7.43 -12.13
N ARG A 121 -20.21 8.58 -11.62
CA ARG A 121 -21.51 9.22 -11.90
C ARG A 121 -21.68 9.62 -13.36
N PHE A 122 -20.62 10.17 -13.96
CA PHE A 122 -20.62 10.67 -15.34
C PHE A 122 -20.10 9.64 -16.36
N GLY A 123 -19.72 8.44 -15.91
CA GLY A 123 -19.30 7.36 -16.80
C GLY A 123 -17.87 7.48 -17.32
N TRP A 124 -17.03 8.38 -16.80
CA TRP A 124 -15.62 8.49 -17.21
C TRP A 124 -14.78 7.28 -16.77
N TYR A 125 -15.28 6.49 -15.83
CA TYR A 125 -14.64 5.24 -15.40
C TYR A 125 -14.45 4.20 -16.53
N HIS A 126 -15.19 4.29 -17.63
CA HIS A 126 -15.07 3.36 -18.77
C HIS A 126 -13.67 3.39 -19.40
N VAL A 127 -12.96 4.52 -19.33
CA VAL A 127 -11.56 4.64 -19.81
C VAL A 127 -10.65 3.69 -19.02
N PHE A 128 -10.95 3.48 -17.75
CA PHE A 128 -10.14 2.69 -16.84
C PHE A 128 -10.47 1.19 -16.86
N LEU A 129 -11.62 0.79 -17.43
CA LEU A 129 -11.96 -0.64 -17.59
C LEU A 129 -10.92 -1.37 -18.45
N LYS A 130 -10.38 -0.69 -19.47
CA LYS A 130 -9.32 -1.21 -20.35
C LYS A 130 -7.97 -1.37 -19.64
N LEU A 131 -7.80 -0.82 -18.44
CA LEU A 131 -6.58 -0.87 -17.64
C LEU A 131 -6.67 -1.93 -16.51
N GLY A 132 -7.57 -2.90 -16.64
CA GLY A 132 -7.70 -4.02 -15.71
C GLY A 132 -8.58 -3.75 -14.47
N LEU A 133 -9.27 -2.59 -14.41
CA LEU A 133 -10.15 -2.27 -13.28
C LEU A 133 -11.53 -2.92 -13.32
N GLN A 134 -11.87 -3.63 -14.39
CA GLN A 134 -13.20 -4.22 -14.54
C GLN A 134 -13.59 -5.12 -13.35
N MET A 135 -12.82 -6.18 -13.08
CA MET A 135 -13.15 -7.12 -12.00
C MET A 135 -13.15 -6.48 -10.59
N PRO A 136 -12.13 -5.69 -10.18
CA PRO A 136 -12.17 -5.03 -8.87
C PRO A 136 -13.36 -4.09 -8.71
N LEU A 137 -13.70 -3.35 -9.76
CA LEU A 137 -14.79 -2.38 -9.73
C LEU A 137 -16.16 -3.06 -9.71
N GLU A 138 -16.38 -4.11 -10.51
CA GLU A 138 -17.62 -4.92 -10.48
C GLU A 138 -17.85 -5.55 -9.10
N LYS A 139 -16.80 -6.13 -8.50
CA LYS A 139 -16.87 -6.68 -7.13
C LYS A 139 -17.21 -5.60 -6.11
N MET A 140 -16.64 -4.40 -6.24
CA MET A 140 -16.92 -3.31 -5.32
C MET A 140 -18.34 -2.75 -5.54
N GLN A 141 -18.81 -2.64 -6.77
CA GLN A 141 -20.18 -2.25 -7.10
C GLN A 141 -21.20 -3.18 -6.44
N SER A 142 -21.02 -4.50 -6.54
CA SER A 142 -21.90 -5.47 -5.87
C SER A 142 -21.95 -5.24 -4.34
N LYS A 143 -20.80 -5.02 -3.70
CA LYS A 143 -20.75 -4.75 -2.26
C LYS A 143 -21.37 -3.41 -1.87
N VAL A 144 -21.19 -2.37 -2.68
CA VAL A 144 -21.79 -1.05 -2.45
C VAL A 144 -23.31 -1.09 -2.69
N ALA A 145 -23.78 -1.89 -3.65
CA ALA A 145 -25.21 -2.08 -3.90
C ALA A 145 -25.90 -2.75 -2.70
N ASP A 146 -25.25 -3.76 -2.10
CA ASP A 146 -25.75 -4.46 -0.90
C ASP A 146 -25.70 -3.59 0.37
N LYS A 147 -24.54 -2.99 0.65
CA LYS A 147 -24.29 -2.31 1.94
C LYS A 147 -24.57 -0.80 1.93
N GLY A 148 -24.82 -0.22 0.76
CA GLY A 148 -24.93 1.22 0.56
C GLY A 148 -23.67 1.98 1.00
N LEU A 149 -23.84 3.26 1.36
CA LEU A 149 -22.72 4.15 1.73
C LEU A 149 -22.03 3.79 3.06
N LYS A 150 -22.62 2.91 3.88
CA LYS A 150 -21.99 2.46 5.14
C LYS A 150 -20.68 1.70 4.89
N ILE A 151 -20.51 1.13 3.69
CA ILE A 151 -19.27 0.44 3.31
C ILE A 151 -18.06 1.38 3.23
N LEU A 152 -18.26 2.69 3.13
CA LEU A 152 -17.17 3.67 3.12
C LEU A 152 -16.36 3.61 4.43
N PHE A 153 -17.01 3.33 5.55
CA PHE A 153 -16.34 3.17 6.85
C PHE A 153 -15.37 2.00 6.91
N THR A 154 -15.50 0.99 6.05
CA THR A 154 -14.59 -0.16 6.03
C THR A 154 -13.64 -0.16 4.84
N THR A 155 -13.93 0.61 3.80
CA THR A 155 -13.11 0.66 2.58
C THR A 155 -12.04 1.74 2.65
N TYR A 156 -12.30 2.89 3.28
CA TYR A 156 -11.29 3.95 3.44
C TYR A 156 -10.14 3.62 4.39
N VAL A 157 -10.12 2.43 5.01
CA VAL A 157 -8.92 1.90 5.66
C VAL A 157 -7.73 1.85 4.70
N HIS A 158 -7.99 1.59 3.42
CA HIS A 158 -6.98 1.58 2.35
C HIS A 158 -7.45 2.47 1.18
N PRO A 159 -6.60 3.40 0.69
CA PRO A 159 -6.96 4.33 -0.38
C PRO A 159 -7.55 3.67 -1.64
N ASN A 160 -6.92 2.59 -2.13
CA ASN A 160 -7.40 1.83 -3.29
C ASN A 160 -8.84 1.32 -3.13
N PHE A 161 -9.18 0.77 -1.96
CA PHE A 161 -10.54 0.29 -1.71
C PHE A 161 -11.52 1.46 -1.59
N GLY A 162 -11.11 2.56 -0.96
CA GLY A 162 -11.87 3.81 -0.92
C GLY A 162 -12.17 4.37 -2.31
N ALA A 163 -11.18 4.42 -3.20
CA ALA A 163 -11.33 4.88 -4.58
C ALA A 163 -12.31 4.03 -5.40
N LEU A 164 -12.21 2.70 -5.28
CA LEU A 164 -13.16 1.77 -5.90
C LEU A 164 -14.57 1.96 -5.34
N ALA A 165 -14.72 2.12 -4.02
CA ALA A 165 -16.02 2.28 -3.38
C ALA A 165 -16.69 3.61 -3.73
N ALA A 166 -15.90 4.69 -3.80
CA ALA A 166 -16.36 6.01 -4.24
C ALA A 166 -16.83 5.98 -5.70
N THR A 167 -16.04 5.35 -6.58
CA THR A 167 -16.40 5.18 -7.98
C THR A 167 -17.68 4.35 -8.13
N ALA A 168 -17.76 3.22 -7.44
CA ALA A 168 -18.96 2.37 -7.41
C ALA A 168 -20.20 3.12 -6.89
N ALA A 169 -20.08 3.93 -5.84
CA ALA A 169 -21.17 4.77 -5.36
C ALA A 169 -21.66 5.78 -6.41
N GLY A 170 -20.73 6.32 -7.22
CA GLY A 170 -21.03 7.17 -8.38
C GLY A 170 -21.80 6.42 -9.47
N ILE A 171 -21.33 5.23 -9.86
CA ILE A 171 -21.96 4.35 -10.88
C ILE A 171 -23.39 4.01 -10.48
N LEU A 172 -23.59 3.61 -9.22
CA LEU A 172 -24.89 3.28 -8.65
C LEU A 172 -25.77 4.52 -8.37
N ARG A 173 -25.28 5.71 -8.70
CA ARG A 173 -26.01 6.98 -8.58
C ARG A 173 -26.54 7.27 -7.17
N LEU A 174 -25.84 6.81 -6.13
CA LEU A 174 -26.23 7.04 -4.73
C LEU A 174 -26.30 8.55 -4.41
N PRO A 175 -27.15 9.01 -3.48
CA PRO A 175 -27.33 10.44 -3.24
C PRO A 175 -26.03 11.17 -2.86
N PHE A 176 -25.69 12.22 -3.61
CA PHE A 176 -24.41 12.94 -3.47
C PHE A 176 -24.19 13.47 -2.05
N PHE A 177 -25.18 14.12 -1.44
CA PHE A 177 -25.02 14.68 -0.09
C PHE A 177 -24.75 13.60 0.96
N LYS A 178 -25.40 12.43 0.83
CA LYS A 178 -25.10 11.29 1.70
C LYS A 178 -23.68 10.78 1.45
N PHE A 179 -23.27 10.65 0.18
CA PHE A 179 -21.90 10.24 -0.15
C PHE A 179 -20.86 11.22 0.43
N PHE A 180 -21.08 12.53 0.28
CA PHE A 180 -20.24 13.59 0.81
C PHE A 180 -20.02 13.44 2.32
N LEU A 181 -21.10 13.32 3.10
CA LEU A 181 -20.99 13.19 4.56
C LEU A 181 -20.32 11.86 4.97
N TYR A 182 -20.75 10.75 4.38
CA TYR A 182 -20.21 9.43 4.75
C TYR A 182 -18.72 9.30 4.39
N SER A 183 -18.32 9.82 3.23
CA SER A 183 -16.91 9.84 2.82
C SER A 183 -16.07 10.77 3.70
N LEU A 184 -16.54 11.99 3.98
CA LEU A 184 -15.81 12.94 4.83
C LEU A 184 -15.54 12.36 6.22
N ILE A 185 -16.56 11.79 6.86
CA ILE A 185 -16.45 11.17 8.18
C ILE A 185 -15.50 9.96 8.13
N SER A 186 -15.67 9.07 7.14
CA SER A 186 -14.81 7.87 7.01
C SER A 186 -13.35 8.23 6.80
N ILE A 187 -13.07 9.18 5.89
CA ILE A 187 -11.73 9.66 5.57
C ILE A 187 -11.09 10.32 6.80
N THR A 188 -11.86 11.12 7.54
CA THR A 188 -11.37 11.77 8.75
C THR A 188 -10.99 10.76 9.82
N ILE A 189 -11.84 9.77 10.08
CA ILE A 189 -11.58 8.71 11.07
C ILE A 189 -10.30 7.94 10.72
N TRP A 190 -10.20 7.43 9.49
CA TRP A 190 -9.06 6.60 9.10
C TRP A 190 -7.77 7.38 9.01
N ASN A 191 -7.78 8.60 8.45
CA ASN A 191 -6.55 9.40 8.37
C ASN A 191 -6.10 9.90 9.74
N SER A 192 -7.01 10.15 10.67
CA SER A 192 -6.65 10.44 12.07
C SER A 192 -5.99 9.23 12.72
N LEU A 193 -6.56 8.03 12.53
CA LEU A 193 -5.99 6.78 13.04
C LEU A 193 -4.59 6.53 12.49
N TRP A 194 -4.41 6.62 11.17
CA TRP A 194 -3.10 6.43 10.52
C TRP A 194 -2.10 7.49 10.95
N THR A 195 -2.54 8.75 11.09
CA THR A 195 -1.67 9.84 11.55
C THR A 195 -1.19 9.59 12.98
N ILE A 196 -2.07 9.19 13.89
CA ILE A 196 -1.69 8.83 15.26
C ILE A 196 -0.68 7.67 15.24
N LEU A 197 -0.96 6.62 14.45
CA LEU A 197 -0.08 5.46 14.36
C LEU A 197 1.31 5.87 13.86
N PHE A 198 1.41 6.62 12.76
CA PHE A 198 2.70 7.02 12.20
C PHE A 198 3.42 8.08 13.06
N TYR A 199 2.70 9.00 13.69
CA TYR A 199 3.32 10.05 14.50
C TYR A 199 3.95 9.52 15.79
N TYR A 200 3.37 8.47 16.39
CA TYR A 200 3.89 7.87 17.62
C TYR A 200 4.79 6.65 17.37
N PHE A 201 4.48 5.81 16.38
CA PHE A 201 5.20 4.55 16.13
C PHE A 201 6.09 4.60 14.87
N GLY A 202 6.05 5.68 14.10
CA GLY A 202 6.77 5.80 12.83
C GLY A 202 8.28 5.69 12.91
N SER A 203 8.89 6.33 13.91
CA SER A 203 10.34 6.27 14.13
C SER A 203 10.82 4.85 14.44
N PHE A 204 10.02 4.09 15.21
CA PHE A 204 10.22 2.67 15.41
C PHE A 204 10.08 1.92 14.07
N LEU A 205 9.00 2.13 13.32
CA LEU A 205 8.80 1.43 12.04
C LEU A 205 9.98 1.64 11.07
N VAL A 206 10.44 2.88 10.87
CA VAL A 206 11.55 3.22 9.96
C VAL A 206 12.86 2.54 10.36
N HIS A 207 13.17 2.48 11.66
CA HIS A 207 14.39 1.82 12.15
C HIS A 207 14.39 0.30 11.89
N TYR A 208 13.20 -0.33 11.92
CA TYR A 208 13.03 -1.77 11.72
C TYR A 208 12.60 -2.15 10.30
N VAL A 209 12.50 -1.22 9.33
CA VAL A 209 12.19 -1.55 7.92
C VAL A 209 13.19 -2.57 7.36
N ASN A 210 14.47 -2.48 7.74
CA ASN A 210 15.48 -3.48 7.38
C ASN A 210 15.11 -4.88 7.93
N LEU A 211 14.57 -4.96 9.15
CA LEU A 211 14.10 -6.20 9.78
C LEU A 211 12.77 -6.70 9.21
N LEU A 212 11.87 -5.82 8.75
CA LEU A 212 10.62 -6.20 8.10
C LEU A 212 10.83 -6.73 6.68
N VAL A 213 11.81 -6.21 5.95
CA VAL A 213 12.26 -6.79 4.67
C VAL A 213 12.86 -8.18 4.90
N ILE A 214 13.67 -8.35 5.96
CA ILE A 214 14.22 -9.65 6.36
C ILE A 214 13.10 -10.61 6.80
N ALA A 215 12.18 -10.19 7.67
CA ALA A 215 11.06 -10.98 8.14
C ALA A 215 10.07 -11.32 7.02
N GLY A 216 9.86 -10.40 6.06
CA GLY A 216 9.09 -10.62 4.84
C GLY A 216 9.76 -11.64 3.92
N GLY A 217 11.08 -11.58 3.76
CA GLY A 217 11.86 -12.60 3.05
C GLY A 217 11.76 -13.98 3.72
N ILE A 218 11.83 -14.03 5.06
CA ILE A 218 11.64 -15.25 5.86
C ILE A 218 10.20 -15.77 5.73
N PHE A 219 9.20 -14.89 5.71
CA PHE A 219 7.80 -15.25 5.54
C PHE A 219 7.53 -15.82 4.14
N VAL A 220 8.05 -15.18 3.09
CA VAL A 220 8.01 -15.69 1.71
C VAL A 220 8.71 -17.05 1.61
N TYR A 221 9.84 -17.23 2.30
CA TYR A 221 10.49 -18.54 2.45
C TYR A 221 9.53 -19.58 3.05
N PHE A 222 8.87 -19.29 4.17
CA PHE A 222 7.90 -20.23 4.77
C PHE A 222 6.67 -20.49 3.90
N VAL A 223 6.19 -19.51 3.14
CA VAL A 223 5.05 -19.67 2.23
C VAL A 223 5.42 -20.54 1.03
N LEU A 224 6.59 -20.34 0.43
CA LEU A 224 7.10 -21.20 -0.65
C LEU A 224 7.30 -22.63 -0.15
N MET A 225 7.88 -22.79 1.04
CA MET A 225 8.04 -24.08 1.72
C MET A 225 6.69 -24.80 1.93
N LYS A 226 5.66 -24.07 2.35
CA LYS A 226 4.32 -24.61 2.55
C LYS A 226 3.66 -24.99 1.22
N SER A 227 3.82 -24.18 0.17
CA SER A 227 3.31 -24.48 -1.18
C SER A 227 3.95 -25.74 -1.79
N PHE A 228 5.25 -25.96 -1.59
CA PHE A 228 5.93 -27.21 -1.96
C PHE A 228 5.49 -28.43 -1.13
N LYS A 229 4.94 -28.21 0.07
CA LYS A 229 4.41 -29.26 0.95
C LYS A 229 2.96 -29.62 0.60
N GLU A 230 2.18 -28.63 0.14
CA GLU A 230 0.76 -28.78 -0.25
C GLU A 230 0.56 -29.24 -1.70
N SER A 231 1.57 -29.18 -2.58
CA SER A 231 1.52 -29.75 -3.94
C SER A 231 1.48 -31.29 -3.99
N LYS A 232 1.23 -31.95 -2.86
CA LYS A 232 0.91 -33.39 -2.75
C LYS A 232 -0.57 -33.57 -2.36
N VAL A 233 -1.50 -33.06 -3.15
CA VAL A 233 -2.93 -33.39 -3.02
C VAL A 233 -3.52 -33.70 -4.39
N ASN A 234 -3.72 -35.01 -4.58
CA ASN A 234 -4.64 -35.74 -5.45
C ASN A 234 -5.27 -35.04 -6.66
N ILE A 235 -4.88 -35.51 -7.85
CA ILE A 235 -5.74 -35.57 -9.03
C ILE A 235 -5.80 -37.07 -9.44
N PRO A 236 -6.98 -37.62 -9.80
CA PRO A 236 -7.34 -39.05 -9.69
C PRO A 236 -6.36 -40.06 -10.28
#